data_AF-A0A9K3Y8A7-F1
#
_entry.id   AF-A0A9K3Y8A7-F1
#
_cell.length_a   1.000
_cell.length_b   1.000
_cell.length_c   1.000
_cell.angle_alpha   90.00
_cell.angle_beta   90.00
_cell.angle_gamma   90.00
#
_symmetry.space_group_name_H-M   'P 1'
#
loop_
_entity.id
_entity.type
_entity.pdbx_description
1 polymer ?
#
loop_
_entity_poly.entity_id
_entity_poly.type
_entity_poly.pdbx_seq_one_letter_code
_entity_poly.pdbx_strand_id
1 'polypeptide(L)'
;MVRLTVDLIAKNSNLKPRKEETLVQCLKKITHINFSDRNIDSIDDLSLCKNLSVLYLYDNRISQVTNLNYTTNLTHLYLQNNCISCIENLSSLKKLEKLYLGGNYIAVVEGLEGLEELRELHVESQRLPLGEKLLFDPRTLRSLAKSLSTLNISNNNIDDIKDLEMLENLNHLIAVDNQLMHVKDLEVLLRKLMKLWKMDLNGNPVCLKPKYRDRLILMSKSLEFLDGKEIKNLERQFLMNWKASKEAKKISKKRRNRSEDQNNSYISNFETIHHIVPVYYPQVGKPKVVFFSDVQRYLGKASSKFSQEDKTTITEDIGNLSLKESESLLTKTDIHEPHLLQNPKVKENLSENKE
;
A
#
# COMPACT_ATOMS: atom_id res chain seq x y z
N MET A 1 22.43 26.51 -19.30
CA MET A 1 22.86 25.52 -18.32
C MET A 1 23.17 26.28 -17.03
N VAL A 2 22.38 26.12 -15.97
CA VAL A 2 22.60 26.84 -14.69
C VAL A 2 23.18 25.85 -13.70
N ARG A 3 24.40 26.12 -13.23
CA ARG A 3 25.09 25.23 -12.27
C ARG A 3 25.03 25.83 -10.88
N LEU A 4 24.83 24.98 -9.87
CA LEU A 4 24.99 25.38 -8.47
C LEU A 4 26.47 25.53 -8.16
N THR A 5 26.99 26.74 -8.37
CA THR A 5 28.39 27.10 -8.06
C THR A 5 28.50 27.81 -6.72
N VAL A 6 29.69 27.79 -6.13
CA VAL A 6 30.01 28.56 -4.91
C VAL A 6 29.78 30.07 -5.10
N ASP A 7 29.98 30.59 -6.31
CA ASP A 7 29.70 32.00 -6.63
C ASP A 7 28.21 32.30 -6.62
N LEU A 8 27.39 31.38 -7.15
CA LEU A 8 25.94 31.50 -7.11
C LEU A 8 25.44 31.45 -5.66
N ILE A 9 26.00 30.53 -4.85
CA ILE A 9 25.75 30.42 -3.41
C ILE A 9 26.11 31.73 -2.70
N ALA A 10 27.30 32.28 -2.93
CA ALA A 10 27.77 33.51 -2.30
C ALA A 10 26.91 34.73 -2.67
N LYS A 11 26.43 34.81 -3.92
CA LYS A 11 25.55 35.90 -4.37
C LYS A 11 24.15 35.85 -3.75
N ASN A 12 23.59 34.66 -3.55
CA ASN A 12 22.21 34.49 -3.07
C ASN A 12 22.10 34.55 -1.53
N SER A 13 23.16 34.15 -0.81
CA SER A 13 23.11 33.97 0.65
C SER A 13 23.09 35.28 1.46
N ASN A 14 22.91 36.45 0.83
CA ASN A 14 22.97 37.77 1.49
C ASN A 14 24.18 37.90 2.43
N LEU A 15 25.28 37.21 2.12
CA LEU A 15 26.52 37.27 2.87
C LEU A 15 27.11 38.65 2.60
N LYS A 16 26.71 39.65 3.38
CA LYS A 16 27.48 40.88 3.54
C LYS A 16 28.70 40.47 4.35
N PRO A 17 29.90 40.34 3.75
CA PRO A 17 31.08 40.09 4.55
C PRO A 17 31.17 41.20 5.58
N ARG A 18 31.30 40.85 6.87
CA ARG A 18 31.81 41.81 7.86
C ARG A 18 33.15 42.29 7.33
N LYS A 19 33.54 43.55 7.57
CA LYS A 19 34.62 44.28 6.90
C LYS A 19 36.00 43.56 6.78
N GLU A 20 36.18 42.40 7.42
CA GLU A 20 37.40 41.59 7.47
C GLU A 20 37.21 40.10 7.12
N GLU A 21 35.99 39.61 6.80
CA GLU A 21 35.76 38.19 6.48
C GLU A 21 35.89 37.89 4.98
N THR A 22 36.69 36.88 4.65
CA THR A 22 36.84 36.38 3.28
C THR A 22 35.60 35.58 2.85
N LEU A 23 35.29 35.58 1.55
CA LEU A 23 34.16 34.81 0.97
C LEU A 23 34.23 33.33 1.35
N VAL A 24 35.44 32.76 1.43
CA VAL A 24 35.70 31.38 1.88
C VAL A 24 35.29 31.16 3.35
N GLN A 25 35.57 32.10 4.24
CA GLN A 25 35.14 32.00 5.65
C GLN A 25 33.62 32.07 5.77
N CYS A 26 32.96 32.89 4.95
CA CYS A 26 31.50 32.96 4.93
C CYS A 26 30.88 31.66 4.41
N LEU A 27 31.37 31.10 3.29
CA LEU A 27 30.89 29.82 2.75
C LEU A 27 31.04 28.65 3.74
N LYS A 28 32.12 28.64 4.53
CA LYS A 28 32.33 27.64 5.60
C LYS A 28 31.30 27.72 6.72
N LYS A 29 30.66 28.88 6.94
CA LYS A 29 29.64 29.06 7.98
C LYS A 29 28.23 28.71 7.51
N ILE A 30 28.02 28.54 6.20
CA ILE A 30 26.70 28.24 5.66
C ILE A 30 26.26 26.85 6.11
N THR A 31 25.08 26.80 6.72
CA THR A 31 24.44 25.56 7.18
C THR A 31 23.17 25.24 6.40
N HIS A 32 22.51 26.24 5.81
CA HIS A 32 21.25 26.09 5.09
C HIS A 32 21.36 26.82 3.75
N ILE A 33 21.04 26.13 2.67
CA ILE A 33 21.07 26.67 1.32
C ILE A 33 19.72 26.39 0.64
N ASN A 34 19.10 27.43 0.08
CA ASN A 34 17.90 27.30 -0.74
C ASN A 34 18.13 27.81 -2.17
N PHE A 35 18.04 26.88 -3.12
CA PHE A 35 18.08 27.12 -4.55
C PHE A 35 16.95 26.39 -5.28
N SER A 36 15.77 26.31 -4.68
CA SER A 36 14.59 25.83 -5.39
C SER A 36 14.16 26.76 -6.51
N ASP A 37 13.61 26.19 -7.59
CA ASP A 37 13.08 26.92 -8.75
C ASP A 37 14.10 27.89 -9.40
N ARG A 38 15.31 27.37 -9.67
CA ARG A 38 16.42 28.16 -10.26
C ARG A 38 16.91 27.61 -11.59
N ASN A 39 16.19 26.67 -12.19
CA ASN A 39 16.59 25.96 -13.42
C ASN A 39 17.99 25.33 -13.32
N ILE A 40 18.41 24.91 -12.13
CA ILE A 40 19.71 24.28 -11.92
C ILE A 40 19.70 22.90 -12.55
N ASP A 41 20.71 22.59 -13.35
CA ASP A 41 20.85 21.28 -14.02
C ASP A 41 21.98 20.43 -13.46
N SER A 42 22.94 21.04 -12.76
CA SER A 42 24.11 20.35 -12.23
C SER A 42 24.62 21.00 -10.94
N ILE A 43 25.10 20.15 -10.04
CA ILE A 43 25.71 20.53 -8.77
C ILE A 43 27.23 20.58 -8.99
N ASP A 44 27.84 21.74 -8.82
CA ASP A 44 29.29 21.92 -8.94
C ASP A 44 30.00 21.60 -7.61
N ASP A 45 31.30 21.84 -7.52
CA ASP A 45 32.05 21.58 -6.29
C ASP A 45 31.54 22.39 -5.08
N LEU A 46 31.04 21.67 -4.06
CA LEU A 46 30.59 22.24 -2.78
C LEU A 46 31.61 22.05 -1.64
N SER A 47 32.89 21.78 -1.95
CA SER A 47 33.96 21.54 -0.97
C SER A 47 34.17 22.65 0.06
N LEU A 48 33.77 23.89 -0.25
CA LEU A 48 33.83 25.03 0.65
C LEU A 48 32.69 25.06 1.67
N CYS A 49 31.57 24.38 1.40
CA CYS A 49 30.36 24.36 2.22
C CYS A 49 30.31 23.16 3.17
N LYS A 50 31.41 22.86 3.87
CA LYS A 50 31.55 21.65 4.72
C LYS A 50 30.57 21.54 5.89
N ASN A 51 30.02 22.67 6.34
CA ASN A 51 29.06 22.73 7.45
C ASN A 51 27.61 22.75 6.96
N LEU A 52 27.37 22.52 5.66
CA LEU A 52 26.02 22.45 5.11
C LEU A 52 25.26 21.29 5.77
N SER A 53 24.11 21.61 6.35
CA SER A 53 23.21 20.69 7.03
C SER A 53 21.92 20.50 6.23
N VAL A 54 21.42 21.55 5.56
CA VAL A 54 20.17 21.50 4.82
C VAL A 54 20.34 22.09 3.43
N LEU A 55 19.93 21.33 2.41
CA LEU A 55 20.03 21.73 1.00
C LEU A 55 18.67 21.59 0.31
N TYR A 56 18.10 22.72 -0.12
CA TYR A 56 16.88 22.77 -0.92
C TYR A 56 17.20 22.96 -2.40
N LEU A 57 16.88 21.95 -3.20
CA LEU A 57 17.08 21.90 -4.65
C LEU A 57 15.83 21.42 -5.40
N TYR A 58 14.65 21.50 -4.77
CA TYR A 58 13.40 21.11 -5.41
C TYR A 58 13.03 22.05 -6.58
N ASP A 59 12.23 21.56 -7.53
CA ASP A 59 11.80 22.29 -8.74
C ASP A 59 12.99 22.77 -9.59
N ASN A 60 13.90 21.87 -9.92
CA ASN A 60 15.06 22.16 -10.78
C ASN A 60 15.12 21.15 -11.95
N ARG A 61 16.26 21.05 -12.63
CA ARG A 61 16.47 20.17 -13.79
C ARG A 61 17.66 19.23 -13.56
N ILE A 62 17.94 18.90 -12.30
CA ILE A 62 19.08 18.07 -11.92
C ILE A 62 18.81 16.64 -12.39
N SER A 63 19.70 16.11 -13.24
CA SER A 63 19.58 14.73 -13.73
C SER A 63 20.46 13.75 -12.96
N GLN A 64 21.55 14.23 -12.34
CA GLN A 64 22.50 13.42 -11.58
C GLN A 64 22.86 14.12 -10.29
N VAL A 65 22.91 13.35 -9.21
CA VAL A 65 23.39 13.84 -7.92
C VAL A 65 24.90 13.63 -7.87
N THR A 66 25.66 14.71 -8.01
CA THR A 66 27.13 14.70 -8.00
C THR A 66 27.66 15.71 -6.99
N ASN A 67 28.93 15.57 -6.58
CA ASN A 67 29.66 16.54 -5.76
C ASN A 67 29.09 16.84 -4.35
N LEU A 68 28.17 16.00 -3.85
CA LEU A 68 27.69 16.05 -2.46
C LEU A 68 28.61 15.30 -1.48
N ASN A 69 29.65 14.64 -1.97
CA ASN A 69 30.60 13.87 -1.16
C ASN A 69 31.36 14.72 -0.12
N TYR A 70 31.47 16.03 -0.35
CA TYR A 70 32.13 16.96 0.57
C TYR A 70 31.22 17.48 1.68
N THR A 71 29.89 17.38 1.53
CA THR A 71 28.90 17.89 2.50
C THR A 71 28.50 16.81 3.49
N THR A 72 29.47 16.21 4.19
CA THR A 72 29.25 15.06 5.10
C THR A 72 28.38 15.38 6.32
N ASN A 73 28.12 16.66 6.59
CA ASN A 73 27.24 17.12 7.66
C ASN A 73 25.78 17.31 7.22
N LEU A 74 25.44 16.98 5.96
CA LEU A 74 24.10 17.13 5.44
C LEU A 74 23.13 16.20 6.17
N THR A 75 22.07 16.76 6.73
CA THR A 75 21.00 16.06 7.45
C THR A 75 19.70 16.04 6.65
N HIS A 76 19.46 17.06 5.81
CA HIS A 76 18.23 17.19 5.03
C HIS A 76 18.55 17.53 3.57
N LEU A 77 18.03 16.73 2.64
CA LEU A 77 18.20 16.92 1.20
C LEU A 77 16.84 16.87 0.49
N TYR A 78 16.50 17.98 -0.16
CA TYR A 78 15.25 18.16 -0.91
C TYR A 78 15.56 18.25 -2.41
N LEU A 79 15.14 17.25 -3.17
CA LEU A 79 15.39 17.09 -4.61
C LEU A 79 14.09 16.81 -5.39
N GLN A 80 12.92 17.18 -4.84
CA GLN A 80 11.65 16.95 -5.51
C GLN A 80 11.57 17.66 -6.87
N ASN A 81 10.80 17.11 -7.81
CA ASN A 81 10.54 17.71 -9.12
C ASN A 81 11.83 18.06 -9.88
N ASN A 82 12.75 17.09 -9.97
CA ASN A 82 13.96 17.15 -10.78
C ASN A 82 13.89 16.11 -11.91
N CYS A 83 15.03 15.83 -12.55
CA CYS A 83 15.18 14.87 -13.64
C CYS A 83 15.99 13.63 -13.24
N ILE A 84 16.01 13.27 -11.95
CA ILE A 84 16.87 12.19 -11.43
C ILE A 84 16.27 10.84 -11.80
N SER A 85 17.05 9.97 -12.44
CA SER A 85 16.64 8.59 -12.77
C SER A 85 17.29 7.54 -11.87
N CYS A 86 18.46 7.84 -11.33
CA CYS A 86 19.26 6.94 -10.50
C CYS A 86 19.71 7.68 -9.23
N ILE A 87 19.63 7.00 -8.09
CA ILE A 87 20.15 7.51 -6.83
C ILE A 87 21.60 7.03 -6.71
N GLU A 88 22.54 7.95 -6.77
CA GLU A 88 23.97 7.66 -6.70
C GLU A 88 24.73 8.74 -5.92
N ASN A 89 25.97 8.44 -5.53
CA ASN A 89 26.87 9.37 -4.85
C ASN A 89 26.38 9.92 -3.49
N LEU A 90 25.46 9.24 -2.82
CA LEU A 90 24.95 9.62 -1.49
C LEU A 90 25.66 8.90 -0.33
N SER A 91 26.45 7.84 -0.59
CA SER A 91 27.00 6.94 0.43
C SER A 91 27.89 7.62 1.49
N SER A 92 28.47 8.78 1.18
CA SER A 92 29.25 9.59 2.13
C SER A 92 28.41 10.39 3.12
N LEU A 93 27.11 10.57 2.87
CA LEU A 93 26.20 11.41 3.67
C LEU A 93 25.66 10.65 4.88
N LYS A 94 26.55 10.17 5.75
CA LYS A 94 26.20 9.29 6.89
C LYS A 94 25.22 9.91 7.88
N LYS A 95 25.15 11.24 7.95
CA LYS A 95 24.26 12.01 8.83
C LYS A 95 22.93 12.38 8.19
N LEU A 96 22.66 11.92 6.96
CA LEU A 96 21.44 12.28 6.25
C LEU A 96 20.24 11.61 6.94
N GLU A 97 19.35 12.43 7.49
CA GLU A 97 18.15 11.97 8.18
C GLU A 97 16.91 12.01 7.29
N LYS A 98 16.84 12.98 6.36
CA LYS A 98 15.68 13.19 5.48
C LYS A 98 16.07 13.36 4.03
N LEU A 99 15.45 12.56 3.17
CA LEU A 99 15.66 12.57 1.73
C LEU A 99 14.31 12.64 1.00
N TYR A 100 14.13 13.70 0.22
CA TYR A 100 12.93 13.90 -0.58
C TYR A 100 13.28 13.89 -2.08
N LEU A 101 12.67 12.96 -2.80
CA LEU A 101 12.93 12.65 -4.21
C LEU A 101 11.64 12.54 -5.02
N GLY A 102 10.50 12.99 -4.49
CA GLY A 102 9.22 12.92 -5.21
C GLY A 102 9.22 13.65 -6.55
N GLY A 103 8.48 13.18 -7.54
CA GLY A 103 8.37 13.87 -8.84
C GLY A 103 9.59 13.74 -9.77
N ASN A 104 10.49 12.77 -9.53
CA ASN A 104 11.64 12.44 -10.36
C ASN A 104 11.32 11.30 -11.35
N TYR A 105 12.32 10.59 -11.89
CA TYR A 105 12.18 9.49 -12.85
C TYR A 105 12.81 8.18 -12.30
N ILE A 106 12.77 7.99 -10.99
CA ILE A 106 13.44 6.88 -10.32
C ILE A 106 12.59 5.61 -10.44
N ALA A 107 13.06 4.63 -11.20
CA ALA A 107 12.38 3.34 -11.36
C ALA A 107 12.73 2.34 -10.25
N VAL A 108 13.96 2.42 -9.73
CA VAL A 108 14.46 1.53 -8.67
C VAL A 108 15.06 2.38 -7.55
N VAL A 109 14.60 2.16 -6.32
CA VAL A 109 15.21 2.74 -5.12
C VAL A 109 16.45 1.90 -4.76
N GLU A 110 17.60 2.38 -5.17
CA GLU A 110 18.93 1.81 -4.92
C GLU A 110 19.92 2.89 -4.45
N GLY A 111 21.19 2.55 -4.19
CA GLY A 111 22.24 3.55 -3.95
C GLY A 111 22.13 4.29 -2.62
N LEU A 112 21.26 3.84 -1.71
CA LEU A 112 21.10 4.38 -0.36
C LEU A 112 21.92 3.59 0.68
N GLU A 113 22.80 2.69 0.23
CA GLU A 113 23.74 1.99 1.10
C GLU A 113 24.67 2.99 1.82
N GLY A 114 24.81 2.84 3.13
CA GLY A 114 25.66 3.72 3.96
C GLY A 114 24.95 4.94 4.55
N LEU A 115 23.67 5.18 4.22
CA LEU A 115 22.84 6.19 4.88
C LEU A 115 22.28 5.65 6.22
N GLU A 116 23.17 5.41 7.17
CA GLU A 116 22.88 4.74 8.45
C GLU A 116 21.89 5.52 9.34
N GLU A 117 21.78 6.84 9.17
CA GLU A 117 20.90 7.70 9.96
C GLU A 117 19.62 8.12 9.21
N LEU A 118 19.33 7.56 8.02
CA LEU A 118 18.16 7.96 7.24
C LEU A 118 16.86 7.52 7.91
N ARG A 119 16.04 8.50 8.29
CA ARG A 119 14.77 8.32 9.01
C ARG A 119 13.56 8.56 8.13
N GLU A 120 13.63 9.48 7.19
CA GLU A 120 12.52 9.86 6.31
C GLU A 120 12.94 9.76 4.84
N LEU A 121 12.23 8.91 4.09
CA LEU A 121 12.41 8.75 2.65
C LEU A 121 11.09 9.01 1.92
N HIS A 122 11.13 9.97 1.00
CA HIS A 122 10.00 10.37 0.19
C HIS A 122 10.32 10.17 -1.28
N VAL A 123 9.64 9.23 -1.93
CA VAL A 123 9.84 8.87 -3.35
C VAL A 123 8.52 8.89 -4.12
N GLU A 124 7.54 9.67 -3.68
CA GLU A 124 6.21 9.72 -4.31
C GLU A 124 6.20 10.24 -5.76
N SER A 125 5.20 9.84 -6.54
CA SER A 125 4.90 10.38 -7.87
C SER A 125 6.10 10.38 -8.82
N GLN A 126 6.82 9.26 -8.93
CA GLN A 126 7.84 9.13 -9.96
C GLN A 126 7.18 9.14 -11.35
N ARG A 127 7.78 9.88 -12.28
CA ARG A 127 7.34 10.09 -13.67
C ARG A 127 7.76 8.92 -14.55
N LEU A 128 7.41 7.71 -14.13
CA LEU A 128 7.75 6.50 -14.84
C LEU A 128 6.91 6.35 -16.12
N PRO A 129 7.43 5.67 -17.15
CA PRO A 129 6.65 5.26 -18.30
C PRO A 129 5.37 4.51 -17.91
N LEU A 130 4.36 4.57 -18.77
CA LEU A 130 3.07 3.93 -18.53
C LEU A 130 3.23 2.42 -18.28
N GLY A 131 2.69 1.95 -17.15
CA GLY A 131 2.73 0.53 -16.76
C GLY A 131 3.98 0.13 -15.98
N GLU A 132 5.01 0.96 -15.92
CA GLU A 132 6.14 0.72 -15.02
C GLU A 132 5.76 1.00 -13.56
N LYS A 133 6.50 0.38 -12.64
CA LYS A 133 6.29 0.50 -11.21
C LYS A 133 7.61 0.76 -10.51
N LEU A 134 7.54 1.46 -9.38
CA LEU A 134 8.72 1.64 -8.53
C LEU A 134 9.11 0.30 -7.89
N LEU A 135 10.39 -0.04 -7.97
CA LEU A 135 11.00 -1.20 -7.35
C LEU A 135 11.97 -0.79 -6.24
N PHE A 136 12.32 -1.73 -5.38
CA PHE A 136 13.32 -1.55 -4.33
C PHE A 136 14.45 -2.55 -4.51
N ASP A 137 15.71 -2.09 -4.39
CA ASP A 137 16.84 -3.00 -4.24
C ASP A 137 16.82 -3.61 -2.82
N PRO A 138 16.81 -4.95 -2.69
CA PRO A 138 16.90 -5.62 -1.39
C PRO A 138 18.11 -5.19 -0.55
N ARG A 139 19.24 -4.81 -1.17
CA ARG A 139 20.44 -4.33 -0.45
C ARG A 139 20.18 -3.01 0.25
N THR A 140 19.55 -2.08 -0.47
CA THR A 140 19.12 -0.78 0.07
C THR A 140 18.12 -0.96 1.21
N LEU A 141 17.08 -1.79 1.03
CA LEU A 141 16.10 -2.05 2.11
C LEU A 141 16.76 -2.67 3.36
N ARG A 142 17.72 -3.58 3.18
CA ARG A 142 18.48 -4.18 4.30
C ARG A 142 19.33 -3.13 5.03
N SER A 143 19.95 -2.21 4.30
CA SER A 143 20.72 -1.12 4.90
C SER A 143 19.83 -0.19 5.73
N LEU A 144 18.65 0.14 5.21
CA LEU A 144 17.69 1.06 5.84
C LEU A 144 16.82 0.42 6.94
N ALA A 145 16.84 -0.91 7.06
CA ALA A 145 16.01 -1.69 7.98
C ALA A 145 15.99 -1.16 9.42
N LYS A 146 17.14 -0.68 9.91
CA LYS A 146 17.32 -0.21 11.28
C LYS A 146 17.18 1.30 11.47
N SER A 147 17.10 2.09 10.40
CA SER A 147 17.09 3.55 10.50
C SER A 147 15.76 4.16 10.07
N LEU A 148 15.14 3.59 9.04
CA LEU A 148 14.00 4.21 8.37
C LEU A 148 12.73 4.14 9.22
N SER A 149 12.14 5.32 9.47
CA SER A 149 10.95 5.51 10.30
C SER A 149 9.74 5.93 9.46
N THR A 150 9.94 6.73 8.43
CA THR A 150 8.88 7.24 7.56
C THR A 150 9.21 6.94 6.11
N LEU A 151 8.28 6.32 5.40
CA LEU A 151 8.41 5.99 3.99
C LEU A 151 7.17 6.47 3.23
N ASN A 152 7.37 7.32 2.23
CA ASN A 152 6.33 7.72 1.28
C ASN A 152 6.64 7.15 -0.11
N ILE A 153 5.75 6.28 -0.58
CA ILE A 153 5.83 5.58 -1.87
C ILE A 153 4.58 5.80 -2.72
N SER A 154 3.84 6.88 -2.43
CA SER A 154 2.55 7.14 -3.07
C SER A 154 2.67 7.38 -4.57
N ASN A 155 1.64 7.00 -5.33
CA ASN A 155 1.53 7.26 -6.76
C ASN A 155 2.72 6.72 -7.58
N ASN A 156 3.05 5.44 -7.39
CA ASN A 156 4.19 4.78 -8.02
C ASN A 156 3.85 3.43 -8.67
N ASN A 157 2.55 3.17 -8.88
CA ASN A 157 2.03 1.94 -9.51
C ASN A 157 2.50 0.64 -8.82
N ILE A 158 2.78 0.69 -7.51
CA ILE A 158 3.28 -0.46 -6.75
C ILE A 158 2.16 -1.45 -6.49
N ASP A 159 2.38 -2.72 -6.79
CA ASP A 159 1.43 -3.83 -6.65
C ASP A 159 1.83 -4.84 -5.55
N ASP A 160 3.10 -4.85 -5.14
CA ASP A 160 3.65 -5.69 -4.07
C ASP A 160 4.53 -4.86 -3.12
N ILE A 161 4.40 -5.11 -1.82
CA ILE A 161 5.18 -4.45 -0.75
C ILE A 161 5.74 -5.46 0.26
N LYS A 162 5.83 -6.75 -0.10
CA LYS A 162 6.40 -7.78 0.79
C LYS A 162 7.81 -7.46 1.23
N ASP A 163 8.64 -6.92 0.33
CA ASP A 163 10.04 -6.61 0.63
C ASP A 163 10.20 -5.55 1.75
N LEU A 164 9.16 -4.74 1.98
CA LEU A 164 9.14 -3.76 3.07
C LEU A 164 9.08 -4.41 4.46
N GLU A 165 8.83 -5.73 4.57
CA GLU A 165 8.77 -6.43 5.86
C GLU A 165 10.08 -6.39 6.66
N MET A 166 11.20 -6.11 5.99
CA MET A 166 12.51 -5.95 6.61
C MET A 166 12.68 -4.62 7.36
N LEU A 167 11.81 -3.62 7.14
CA LEU A 167 11.93 -2.30 7.73
C LEU A 167 11.42 -2.27 9.19
N GLU A 168 12.14 -2.92 10.10
CA GLU A 168 11.73 -3.16 11.49
C GLU A 168 11.39 -1.88 12.29
N ASN A 169 11.99 -0.74 11.90
CA ASN A 169 11.79 0.55 12.57
C ASN A 169 10.76 1.47 11.89
N LEU A 170 10.03 0.98 10.89
CA LEU A 170 9.05 1.77 10.18
C LEU A 170 7.84 2.09 11.08
N ASN A 171 7.63 3.39 11.29
CA ASN A 171 6.57 3.96 12.13
C ASN A 171 5.40 4.48 11.28
N HIS A 172 5.72 5.02 10.10
CA HIS A 172 4.75 5.66 9.21
C HIS A 172 4.98 5.23 7.76
N LEU A 173 3.96 4.61 7.15
CA LEU A 173 3.96 4.21 5.75
C LEU A 173 2.85 4.93 4.99
N ILE A 174 3.23 5.66 3.94
CA ILE A 174 2.30 6.33 3.03
C ILE A 174 2.43 5.67 1.66
N ALA A 175 1.39 4.95 1.24
CA ALA A 175 1.35 4.21 -0.01
C ALA A 175 0.07 4.51 -0.80
N VAL A 176 -0.34 5.78 -0.79
CA VAL A 176 -1.55 6.27 -1.46
C VAL A 176 -1.45 6.10 -2.98
N ASP A 177 -2.56 5.85 -3.66
CA ASP A 177 -2.66 5.75 -5.12
C ASP A 177 -1.66 4.77 -5.74
N ASN A 178 -1.66 3.53 -5.25
CA ASN A 178 -0.90 2.42 -5.80
C ASN A 178 -1.85 1.29 -6.26
N GLN A 179 -1.31 0.16 -6.71
CA GLN A 179 -2.06 -0.99 -7.22
C GLN A 179 -2.12 -2.16 -6.25
N LEU A 180 -2.05 -1.91 -4.94
CA LEU A 180 -2.13 -2.97 -3.94
C LEU A 180 -3.51 -3.61 -3.94
N MET A 181 -3.59 -4.91 -4.25
CA MET A 181 -4.86 -5.62 -4.42
C MET A 181 -5.21 -6.56 -3.26
N HIS A 182 -4.19 -7.13 -2.62
CA HIS A 182 -4.33 -8.30 -1.76
C HIS A 182 -4.16 -7.93 -0.29
N VAL A 183 -5.26 -8.09 0.46
CA VAL A 183 -5.27 -7.82 1.90
C VAL A 183 -4.34 -8.75 2.66
N LYS A 184 -4.17 -9.99 2.19
CA LYS A 184 -3.29 -10.99 2.83
C LYS A 184 -1.84 -10.54 2.88
N ASP A 185 -1.34 -9.88 1.84
CA ASP A 185 0.05 -9.41 1.79
C ASP A 185 0.25 -8.30 2.84
N LEU A 186 -0.74 -7.42 3.00
CA LEU A 186 -0.76 -6.42 4.07
C LEU A 186 -0.83 -7.06 5.47
N GLU A 187 -1.60 -8.14 5.63
CA GLU A 187 -1.69 -8.86 6.91
C GLU A 187 -0.34 -9.51 7.31
N VAL A 188 0.43 -9.99 6.34
CA VAL A 188 1.78 -10.52 6.57
C VAL A 188 2.73 -9.39 6.95
N LEU A 189 2.71 -8.30 6.19
CA LEU A 189 3.53 -7.11 6.45
C LEU A 189 3.29 -6.55 7.87
N LEU A 190 2.03 -6.35 8.26
CA LEU A 190 1.64 -5.81 9.57
C LEU A 190 2.00 -6.73 10.75
N ARG A 191 2.25 -8.02 10.50
CA ARG A 191 2.73 -8.95 11.53
C ARG A 191 4.22 -8.73 11.85
N LYS A 192 4.98 -8.19 10.90
CA LYS A 192 6.41 -7.95 11.00
C LYS A 192 6.71 -6.53 11.47
N LEU A 193 5.97 -5.55 10.95
CA LEU A 193 6.15 -4.13 11.26
C LEU A 193 5.51 -3.75 12.61
N MET A 194 6.12 -4.19 13.70
CA MET A 194 5.59 -4.06 15.06
C MET A 194 5.58 -2.62 15.61
N LYS A 195 6.28 -1.69 14.94
CA LYS A 195 6.34 -0.27 15.31
C LYS A 195 5.46 0.63 14.44
N LEU A 196 4.85 0.07 13.39
CA LEU A 196 4.02 0.85 12.46
C LEU A 196 2.76 1.32 13.18
N TRP A 197 2.65 2.62 13.42
CA TRP A 197 1.50 3.25 14.07
C TRP A 197 0.62 4.02 13.10
N LYS A 198 1.15 4.43 11.93
CA LYS A 198 0.38 5.13 10.91
C LYS A 198 0.58 4.50 9.53
N MET A 199 -0.53 4.22 8.85
CA MET A 199 -0.53 3.68 7.49
C MET A 199 -1.58 4.37 6.63
N ASP A 200 -1.23 4.75 5.41
CA ASP A 200 -2.17 5.30 4.42
C ASP A 200 -2.11 4.48 3.12
N LEU A 201 -3.25 3.95 2.72
CA LEU A 201 -3.47 3.08 1.57
C LEU A 201 -4.60 3.63 0.67
N ASN A 202 -5.08 4.85 0.90
CA ASN A 202 -6.12 5.45 0.07
C ASN A 202 -5.78 5.35 -1.42
N GLY A 203 -6.80 5.15 -2.27
CA GLY A 203 -6.61 4.99 -3.72
C GLY A 203 -6.16 3.60 -4.20
N ASN A 204 -5.83 2.67 -3.29
CA ASN A 204 -5.48 1.30 -3.68
C ASN A 204 -6.73 0.40 -3.87
N PRO A 205 -6.71 -0.56 -4.82
CA PRO A 205 -7.80 -1.53 -4.99
C PRO A 205 -8.16 -2.34 -3.74
N VAL A 206 -7.20 -2.55 -2.83
CA VAL A 206 -7.39 -3.24 -1.55
C VAL A 206 -8.41 -2.54 -0.65
N CYS A 207 -8.52 -1.22 -0.73
CA CYS A 207 -9.42 -0.41 0.09
C CYS A 207 -10.89 -0.64 -0.28
N LEU A 208 -11.17 -1.11 -1.50
CA LEU A 208 -12.51 -1.50 -1.95
C LEU A 208 -12.91 -2.89 -1.46
N LYS A 209 -11.99 -3.68 -0.90
CA LYS A 209 -12.30 -5.03 -0.43
C LYS A 209 -13.13 -4.97 0.86
N PRO A 210 -14.18 -5.81 0.98
CA PRO A 210 -15.03 -5.82 2.16
C PRO A 210 -14.19 -6.16 3.39
N LYS A 211 -14.36 -5.37 4.46
CA LYS A 211 -13.67 -5.55 5.76
C LYS A 211 -12.14 -5.46 5.69
N TYR A 212 -11.55 -4.81 4.68
CA TYR A 212 -10.09 -4.66 4.66
C TYR A 212 -9.62 -3.95 5.93
N ARG A 213 -10.26 -2.83 6.29
CA ARG A 213 -9.93 -2.03 7.47
C ARG A 213 -9.97 -2.89 8.73
N ASP A 214 -11.08 -3.57 9.01
CA ASP A 214 -11.24 -4.45 10.17
C ASP A 214 -10.14 -5.52 10.24
N ARG A 215 -9.80 -6.12 9.09
CA ARG A 215 -8.74 -7.14 9.01
C ARG A 215 -7.38 -6.57 9.37
N LEU A 216 -7.02 -5.39 8.86
CA LEU A 216 -5.74 -4.73 9.17
C LEU A 216 -5.66 -4.31 10.64
N ILE A 217 -6.74 -3.72 11.19
CA ILE A 217 -6.84 -3.37 12.61
C ILE A 217 -6.62 -4.61 13.49
N LEU A 218 -7.21 -5.75 13.12
CA LEU A 218 -7.06 -6.99 13.87
C LEU A 218 -5.65 -7.59 13.81
N MET A 219 -4.86 -7.28 12.77
CA MET A 219 -3.51 -7.84 12.59
C MET A 219 -2.43 -7.06 13.33
N SER A 220 -2.43 -5.73 13.25
CA SER A 220 -1.43 -4.90 13.92
C SER A 220 -1.96 -4.36 15.24
N LYS A 221 -1.19 -4.52 16.33
CA LYS A 221 -1.47 -3.92 17.64
C LYS A 221 -1.00 -2.47 17.75
N SER A 222 0.03 -2.11 17.01
CA SER A 222 0.66 -0.78 17.05
C SER A 222 -0.07 0.26 16.20
N LEU A 223 -0.88 -0.18 15.22
CA LEU A 223 -1.54 0.73 14.29
C LEU A 223 -2.60 1.61 14.98
N GLU A 224 -2.38 2.92 15.00
CA GLU A 224 -3.28 3.92 15.58
C GLU A 224 -4.00 4.74 14.52
N PHE A 225 -3.41 4.90 13.34
CA PHE A 225 -4.01 5.63 12.21
C PHE A 225 -3.97 4.78 10.95
N LEU A 226 -5.12 4.68 10.29
CA LEU A 226 -5.27 3.97 9.02
C LEU A 226 -6.12 4.82 8.07
N ASP A 227 -5.60 5.14 6.90
CA ASP A 227 -6.30 5.88 5.82
C ASP A 227 -6.87 7.22 6.28
N GLY A 228 -6.06 7.98 7.03
CA GLY A 228 -6.44 9.27 7.60
C GLY A 228 -7.41 9.21 8.78
N LYS A 229 -7.82 8.02 9.23
CA LYS A 229 -8.75 7.83 10.35
C LYS A 229 -8.09 7.15 11.54
N GLU A 230 -8.23 7.76 12.70
CA GLU A 230 -7.83 7.18 13.99
C GLU A 230 -8.58 5.86 14.26
N ILE A 231 -7.87 4.88 14.80
CA ILE A 231 -8.39 3.60 15.27
C ILE A 231 -8.62 3.72 16.76
N LYS A 232 -9.87 3.88 17.17
CA LYS A 232 -10.20 4.02 18.60
C LYS A 232 -9.98 2.70 19.32
N ASN A 233 -9.48 2.77 20.57
CA ASN A 233 -9.28 1.57 21.39
C ASN A 233 -10.56 0.72 21.54
N LEU A 234 -11.73 1.36 21.66
CA LEU A 234 -13.02 0.67 21.73
C LEU A 234 -13.35 -0.10 20.43
N GLU A 235 -13.07 0.49 19.26
CA GLU A 235 -13.27 -0.15 17.96
C GLU A 235 -12.41 -1.42 17.84
N ARG A 236 -11.13 -1.29 18.18
CA ARG A 236 -10.17 -2.40 18.21
C ARG A 236 -10.61 -3.53 19.15
N GLN A 237 -10.99 -3.19 20.38
CA GLN A 237 -11.47 -4.16 21.37
C GLN A 237 -12.75 -4.86 20.90
N PHE A 238 -13.70 -4.10 20.34
CA PHE A 238 -14.93 -4.66 19.77
C PHE A 238 -14.62 -5.69 18.68
N LEU A 239 -13.75 -5.34 17.72
CA LEU A 239 -13.35 -6.24 16.64
C LEU A 239 -12.67 -7.51 17.18
N MET A 240 -11.80 -7.39 18.18
CA MET A 240 -11.14 -8.54 18.82
C MET A 240 -12.16 -9.47 19.48
N ASN A 241 -13.08 -8.92 20.28
CA ASN A 241 -14.13 -9.69 20.94
C ASN A 241 -15.09 -10.36 19.93
N TRP A 242 -15.45 -9.63 18.87
CA TRP A 242 -16.27 -10.15 17.78
C TRP A 242 -15.59 -11.32 17.06
N LYS A 243 -14.29 -11.21 16.77
CA LYS A 243 -13.50 -12.29 16.15
C LYS A 243 -13.43 -13.51 17.08
N ALA A 244 -13.12 -13.31 18.35
CA ALA A 244 -13.07 -14.38 19.35
C ALA A 244 -14.41 -15.12 19.49
N SER A 245 -15.52 -14.38 19.56
CA SER A 245 -16.87 -14.95 19.61
C SER A 245 -17.20 -15.79 18.37
N LYS A 246 -16.85 -15.30 17.17
CA LYS A 246 -17.03 -16.06 15.93
C LYS A 246 -16.23 -17.36 15.91
N GLU A 247 -14.97 -17.31 16.32
CA GLU A 247 -14.12 -18.51 16.36
C GLU A 247 -14.62 -19.53 17.40
N ALA A 248 -15.07 -19.08 18.57
CA ALA A 248 -15.68 -19.94 19.58
C ALA A 248 -16.94 -20.68 19.04
N LYS A 249 -17.81 -19.98 18.29
CA LYS A 249 -18.99 -20.58 17.65
C LYS A 249 -18.62 -21.60 16.57
N LYS A 250 -17.54 -21.37 15.81
CA LYS A 250 -17.04 -22.35 14.84
C LYS A 250 -16.49 -23.60 15.53
N ILE A 251 -15.72 -23.42 16.62
CA ILE A 251 -15.16 -24.53 17.40
C ILE A 251 -16.28 -25.37 18.01
N SER A 252 -17.31 -24.74 18.59
CA SER A 252 -18.45 -25.47 19.16
C SER A 252 -19.24 -26.24 18.08
N LYS A 253 -19.46 -25.65 16.90
CA LYS A 253 -20.09 -26.34 15.76
C LYS A 253 -19.24 -27.53 15.28
N LYS A 254 -17.92 -27.37 15.15
CA LYS A 254 -17.02 -28.45 14.75
C LYS A 254 -16.97 -29.59 15.77
N ARG A 255 -17.04 -29.28 17.07
CA ARG A 255 -17.13 -30.27 18.14
C ARG A 255 -18.45 -31.05 18.07
N ARG A 256 -19.58 -30.39 17.84
CA ARG A 256 -20.90 -31.03 17.65
C ARG A 256 -20.92 -31.99 16.46
N ASN A 257 -20.41 -31.57 15.31
CA ASN A 257 -20.35 -32.43 14.13
C ASN A 257 -19.44 -33.66 14.35
N ARG A 258 -18.29 -33.51 15.01
CA ARG A 258 -17.43 -34.67 15.35
C ARG A 258 -18.07 -35.65 16.31
N SER A 259 -18.88 -35.18 17.27
CA SER A 259 -19.64 -36.06 18.16
C SER A 259 -20.80 -36.78 17.45
N GLU A 260 -21.40 -36.16 16.42
CA GLU A 260 -22.42 -36.81 15.58
C GLU A 260 -21.79 -37.87 14.65
N ASP A 261 -20.63 -37.60 14.05
CA ASP A 261 -19.90 -38.57 13.22
C ASP A 261 -19.38 -39.78 14.02
N GLN A 262 -18.94 -39.57 15.28
CA GLN A 262 -18.56 -40.67 16.18
C GLN A 262 -19.74 -41.51 16.68
N ASN A 263 -20.94 -40.92 16.76
CA ASN A 263 -22.16 -41.67 17.12
C ASN A 263 -22.72 -42.47 15.93
N ASN A 264 -22.40 -42.10 14.68
CA ASN A 264 -22.83 -42.84 13.49
C ASN A 264 -21.89 -43.99 13.07
N SER A 265 -20.71 -44.15 13.69
CA SER A 265 -19.82 -45.31 13.42
C SER A 265 -20.15 -46.57 14.21
N TYR A 266 -21.20 -46.55 15.04
CA TYR A 266 -21.62 -47.70 15.87
C TYR A 266 -22.96 -48.31 15.47
N ILE A 267 -23.53 -47.91 14.32
CA ILE A 267 -24.75 -48.54 13.78
C ILE A 267 -24.46 -49.13 12.41
N SER A 268 -23.72 -50.24 12.41
CA SER A 268 -23.76 -51.22 11.32
C SER A 268 -23.58 -52.61 11.91
N ASN A 269 -24.51 -53.50 11.58
CA ASN A 269 -24.58 -54.94 11.86
C ASN A 269 -25.40 -55.29 13.10
N PHE A 270 -26.67 -55.65 12.91
CA PHE A 270 -27.08 -57.06 12.99
C PHE A 270 -28.47 -57.25 12.35
N GLU A 271 -28.51 -58.11 11.34
CA GLU A 271 -29.73 -58.60 10.68
C GLU A 271 -30.48 -59.65 11.54
N THR A 272 -31.81 -59.52 11.49
CA THR A 272 -32.94 -60.45 11.66
C THR A 272 -32.70 -61.94 12.00
N ILE A 273 -33.39 -62.50 13.03
CA ILE A 273 -34.04 -63.85 13.04
C ILE A 273 -35.30 -63.85 13.97
N HIS A 274 -36.30 -64.66 13.58
CA HIS A 274 -37.72 -64.78 13.97
C HIS A 274 -38.13 -65.40 15.35
N HIS A 275 -39.37 -65.04 15.74
CA HIS A 275 -40.47 -65.83 16.38
C HIS A 275 -40.44 -66.27 17.88
N ILE A 276 -41.46 -65.84 18.65
CA ILE A 276 -42.60 -66.63 19.23
C ILE A 276 -43.39 -65.73 20.20
N VAL A 277 -44.73 -65.81 20.15
CA VAL A 277 -45.68 -65.20 21.12
C VAL A 277 -46.08 -66.26 22.16
N PRO A 278 -46.27 -65.90 23.44
CA PRO A 278 -47.57 -66.18 24.07
C PRO A 278 -48.20 -64.96 24.78
N VAL A 279 -49.53 -64.97 24.74
CA VAL A 279 -50.51 -64.01 25.28
C VAL A 279 -50.68 -64.14 26.80
N TYR A 280 -50.85 -63.03 27.52
CA TYR A 280 -51.66 -62.94 28.75
C TYR A 280 -52.24 -61.51 28.93
N TYR A 281 -53.57 -61.40 29.02
CA TYR A 281 -54.35 -60.23 29.51
C TYR A 281 -54.93 -60.61 30.89
N PRO A 282 -55.13 -59.66 31.84
CA PRO A 282 -56.32 -58.80 31.87
C PRO A 282 -56.07 -57.32 32.31
N GLN A 283 -56.68 -56.34 31.62
CA GLN A 283 -57.74 -55.38 32.08
C GLN A 283 -57.44 -54.73 33.46
N VAL A 284 -57.39 -53.39 33.63
CA VAL A 284 -58.51 -52.44 33.61
C VAL A 284 -58.01 -50.99 33.40
N GLY A 285 -58.69 -50.21 32.53
CA GLY A 285 -58.71 -48.74 32.60
C GLY A 285 -58.61 -48.02 31.25
N LYS A 286 -59.75 -47.59 30.71
CA LYS A 286 -59.98 -47.18 29.30
C LYS A 286 -59.29 -45.87 28.86
N PRO A 287 -58.91 -45.77 27.56
CA PRO A 287 -58.42 -44.56 26.91
C PRO A 287 -59.58 -43.71 26.34
N LYS A 288 -59.35 -42.41 26.15
CA LYS A 288 -60.16 -41.57 25.25
C LYS A 288 -59.28 -41.08 24.10
N VAL A 289 -59.58 -41.62 22.92
CA VAL A 289 -59.17 -41.08 21.63
C VAL A 289 -60.44 -40.56 20.96
N VAL A 290 -60.38 -39.35 20.40
CA VAL A 290 -61.20 -38.99 19.24
C VAL A 290 -60.27 -38.27 18.25
N PHE A 291 -60.27 -38.76 17.02
CA PHE A 291 -59.57 -38.21 15.87
C PHE A 291 -60.58 -37.92 14.74
N PHE A 292 -60.08 -37.14 13.78
CA PHE A 292 -60.36 -37.09 12.34
C PHE A 292 -61.27 -35.99 11.76
N SER A 293 -60.58 -35.23 10.89
CA SER A 293 -60.93 -34.72 9.56
C SER A 293 -61.90 -33.54 9.39
N ASP A 294 -61.43 -32.65 8.49
CA ASP A 294 -62.14 -31.63 7.72
C ASP A 294 -62.58 -30.36 8.46
N VAL A 295 -61.82 -29.28 8.30
CA VAL A 295 -62.24 -28.10 7.52
C VAL A 295 -61.00 -27.23 7.26
N GLN A 296 -60.50 -27.31 6.04
CA GLN A 296 -59.74 -26.25 5.41
C GLN A 296 -60.76 -25.22 4.92
N ARG A 297 -60.92 -24.10 5.63
CA ARG A 297 -61.44 -22.79 5.15
C ARG A 297 -61.82 -21.90 6.34
N TYR A 298 -61.58 -20.60 6.16
CA TYR A 298 -61.96 -19.47 7.01
C TYR A 298 -61.13 -19.25 8.27
N LEU A 299 -60.09 -18.41 8.14
CA LEU A 299 -59.94 -17.22 8.98
C LEU A 299 -59.31 -16.11 8.14
N GLY A 300 -60.13 -15.58 7.23
CA GLY A 300 -60.07 -14.17 6.89
C GLY A 300 -60.95 -13.39 7.86
N LYS A 301 -60.52 -12.16 8.16
CA LYS A 301 -61.24 -11.07 8.84
C LYS A 301 -61.29 -11.08 10.38
N ALA A 302 -60.41 -10.26 10.95
CA ALA A 302 -60.78 -9.23 11.94
C ALA A 302 -60.14 -7.91 11.43
N SER A 303 -60.86 -6.95 10.86
CA SER A 303 -61.73 -5.94 11.51
C SER A 303 -60.98 -5.18 12.61
N SER A 304 -60.24 -4.12 12.28
CA SER A 304 -60.69 -2.71 12.20
C SER A 304 -61.04 -2.05 13.55
N LYS A 305 -60.23 -1.07 13.95
CA LYS A 305 -60.57 0.20 14.62
C LYS A 305 -59.49 1.21 14.19
N PHE A 306 -59.81 2.18 13.33
CA PHE A 306 -59.91 3.64 13.63
C PHE A 306 -58.72 4.16 14.46
N SER A 307 -57.95 5.17 14.05
CA SER A 307 -58.34 6.46 13.45
C SER A 307 -57.15 7.21 12.78
N GLN A 308 -57.49 8.08 11.81
CA GLN A 308 -56.94 9.42 11.42
C GLN A 308 -55.62 9.89 12.06
N GLU A 309 -54.67 10.61 11.46
CA GLU A 309 -54.48 11.50 10.29
C GLU A 309 -52.94 11.51 10.06
N ASP A 310 -52.34 11.61 8.87
CA ASP A 310 -52.28 12.77 7.98
C ASP A 310 -51.71 12.37 6.62
N LYS A 311 -52.21 13.04 5.56
CA LYS A 311 -51.70 13.00 4.19
C LYS A 311 -50.82 14.22 3.94
N THR A 312 -49.72 14.04 3.22
CA THR A 312 -49.25 14.91 2.11
C THR A 312 -48.13 14.14 1.39
N THR A 313 -48.37 13.53 0.20
CA THR A 313 -48.17 14.08 -1.17
C THR A 313 -46.74 14.65 -1.33
N ILE A 314 -45.85 14.16 -2.19
CA ILE A 314 -45.78 14.26 -3.68
C ILE A 314 -44.53 13.41 -4.07
N THR A 315 -44.58 12.25 -4.76
CA THR A 315 -44.64 11.96 -6.21
C THR A 315 -43.67 12.70 -7.14
N GLU A 316 -43.06 11.91 -8.03
CA GLU A 316 -42.43 12.27 -9.32
C GLU A 316 -40.97 12.74 -9.31
N ASP A 317 -40.07 11.86 -9.78
CA ASP A 317 -39.34 12.09 -11.04
C ASP A 317 -38.60 10.82 -11.48
N ILE A 318 -39.21 10.12 -12.46
CA ILE A 318 -38.52 9.17 -13.33
C ILE A 318 -38.54 9.81 -14.71
N GLY A 319 -37.37 10.23 -15.18
CA GLY A 319 -37.23 10.87 -16.48
C GLY A 319 -35.80 10.87 -16.99
N ASN A 320 -35.56 9.95 -17.93
CA ASN A 320 -34.73 10.11 -19.12
C ASN A 320 -33.24 10.50 -18.98
N LEU A 321 -32.36 9.59 -19.40
CA LEU A 321 -31.22 9.97 -20.24
C LEU A 321 -31.04 8.96 -21.39
N SER A 322 -31.15 9.54 -22.58
CA SER A 322 -31.20 8.94 -23.90
C SER A 322 -29.85 8.41 -24.36
N LEU A 323 -29.87 7.21 -24.96
CA LEU A 323 -28.92 6.80 -25.99
C LEU A 323 -29.10 7.71 -27.22
N LYS A 324 -28.00 8.23 -27.76
CA LYS A 324 -27.86 8.64 -29.16
C LYS A 324 -26.40 8.55 -29.59
N GLU A 325 -26.25 8.07 -30.81
CA GLU A 325 -25.06 7.71 -31.55
C GLU A 325 -24.19 8.94 -31.91
N SER A 326 -22.90 8.69 -32.14
CA SER A 326 -22.18 9.29 -33.27
C SER A 326 -20.94 8.47 -33.62
N GLU A 327 -21.08 7.67 -34.67
CA GLU A 327 -19.98 7.23 -35.54
C GLU A 327 -19.36 8.45 -36.25
N SER A 328 -18.03 8.49 -36.40
CA SER A 328 -17.34 8.86 -37.65
C SER A 328 -15.85 9.05 -37.40
N LEU A 329 -15.04 8.30 -38.17
CA LEU A 329 -13.76 8.66 -38.81
C LEU A 329 -12.86 7.42 -38.93
N LEU A 330 -13.24 6.55 -39.87
CA LEU A 330 -12.34 5.66 -40.59
C LEU A 330 -11.99 6.36 -41.91
N THR A 331 -10.77 6.88 -42.03
CA THR A 331 -10.16 7.16 -43.34
C THR A 331 -9.18 6.05 -43.66
N LYS A 332 -9.53 5.31 -44.71
CA LYS A 332 -8.69 4.37 -45.44
C LYS A 332 -7.44 5.07 -45.98
N THR A 333 -6.30 4.39 -45.89
CA THR A 333 -5.36 4.32 -47.02
C THR A 333 -4.84 2.90 -47.13
N ASP A 334 -4.78 2.48 -48.39
CA ASP A 334 -4.63 1.16 -48.95
C ASP A 334 -3.18 0.62 -48.98
N ILE A 335 -3.08 -0.71 -48.83
CA ILE A 335 -2.37 -1.67 -49.69
C ILE A 335 -0.86 -1.48 -49.96
N HIS A 336 0.00 -2.36 -49.39
CA HIS A 336 0.73 -3.42 -50.12
C HIS A 336 1.66 -4.26 -49.21
N GLU A 337 1.41 -5.57 -49.14
CA GLU A 337 2.38 -6.65 -48.85
C GLU A 337 3.07 -7.10 -50.17
N PRO A 338 3.99 -8.10 -50.20
CA PRO A 338 5.24 -8.30 -49.44
C PRO A 338 6.40 -8.75 -50.37
N HIS A 339 7.68 -8.72 -49.97
CA HIS A 339 8.69 -9.61 -50.59
C HIS A 339 9.86 -9.98 -49.67
N LEU A 340 10.14 -11.30 -49.69
CA LEU A 340 11.25 -12.06 -49.12
C LEU A 340 12.64 -11.60 -49.60
N LEU A 341 13.68 -11.88 -48.80
CA LEU A 341 15.00 -12.47 -49.16
C LEU A 341 15.82 -12.65 -47.86
N GLN A 342 15.92 -13.87 -47.33
CA GLN A 342 17.12 -14.74 -47.37
C GLN A 342 18.42 -14.18 -46.73
N ASN A 343 18.76 -14.78 -45.58
CA ASN A 343 20.08 -14.99 -44.94
C ASN A 343 21.26 -15.22 -45.92
N PRO A 344 22.58 -15.12 -45.54
CA PRO A 344 23.13 -15.73 -44.31
C PRO A 344 24.44 -15.16 -43.66
N LYS A 345 24.73 -15.68 -42.45
CA LYS A 345 26.05 -15.99 -41.83
C LYS A 345 27.05 -14.87 -41.50
N VAL A 346 27.35 -14.71 -40.20
CA VAL A 346 28.73 -14.65 -39.69
C VAL A 346 28.85 -15.49 -38.42
N LYS A 347 29.79 -16.44 -38.44
CA LYS A 347 30.26 -17.29 -37.35
C LYS A 347 31.38 -16.60 -36.57
N GLU A 348 31.41 -16.90 -35.27
CA GLU A 348 32.56 -17.21 -34.39
C GLU A 348 33.92 -16.50 -34.64
N ASN A 349 34.46 -15.92 -33.57
CA ASN A 349 35.77 -16.38 -33.08
C ASN A 349 35.97 -16.12 -31.58
N LEU A 350 36.44 -17.17 -30.93
CA LEU A 350 36.80 -17.33 -29.53
C LEU A 350 38.29 -17.01 -29.32
N SER A 351 38.58 -16.44 -28.15
CA SER A 351 39.76 -16.63 -27.27
C SER A 351 41.12 -17.02 -27.85
N GLU A 352 42.15 -16.25 -27.48
CA GLU A 352 43.50 -16.79 -27.24
C GLU A 352 44.05 -16.29 -25.88
N ASN A 353 44.47 -17.26 -25.08
CA ASN A 353 45.30 -17.14 -23.88
C ASN A 353 46.76 -17.34 -24.27
N LYS A 354 47.69 -16.70 -23.54
CA LYS A 354 49.04 -17.13 -23.10
C LYS A 354 49.89 -17.95 -24.09
N GLU A 355 51.11 -17.55 -24.44
CA GLU A 355 52.28 -17.33 -23.57
C GLU A 355 53.38 -16.62 -24.37
#